data_AF-A0A3D8HZ66-F1
#
_entry.id   AF-A0A3D8HZ66-F1
#
_cell.length_a   1.000
_cell.length_b   1.000
_cell.length_c   1.000
_cell.angle_alpha   90.00
_cell.angle_beta   90.00
_cell.angle_gamma   90.00
#
_symmetry.space_group_name_H-M   'P 1'
#
loop_
_entity.id
_entity.type
_entity.pdbx_description
1 polymer ?
#
loop_
_entity_poly.entity_id
_entity_poly.type
_entity_poly.pdbx_seq_one_letter_code
_entity_poly.pdbx_strand_id
1 'polypeptide(L)' 'MKKTLSVDGMSCNHCVQKIQRFVSECEGVKILNIDIDNKILEVDIDDEKRLPYVIEAVEDAGFIVK' A
#
# COMPACT_ATOMS: atom_id res chain seq x y z
N MET A 1 6.66 8.39 -9.08
CA MET A 1 7.27 7.15 -9.61
C MET A 1 6.36 5.98 -9.27
N LYS A 2 5.85 5.27 -10.27
CA LYS A 2 4.93 4.17 -10.03
C LYS A 2 5.65 2.93 -9.47
N LYS A 3 5.13 2.37 -8.39
CA LYS A 3 5.56 1.10 -7.79
C LYS A 3 4.34 0.22 -7.54
N THR A 4 4.56 -1.08 -7.67
CA THR A 4 3.54 -2.11 -7.52
C THR A 4 4.03 -3.07 -6.44
N LEU A 5 3.21 -3.27 -5.42
CA LEU A 5 3.49 -4.09 -4.25
C LEU A 5 2.48 -5.24 -4.18
N SER A 6 2.96 -6.45 -3.92
CA SER A 6 2.06 -7.59 -3.67
C SER A 6 1.69 -7.58 -2.19
N VAL A 7 0.40 -7.51 -1.86
CA VAL A 7 -0.09 -7.39 -0.49
C VAL A 7 -0.99 -8.57 -0.14
N ASP A 8 -0.55 -9.43 0.76
CA ASP A 8 -1.34 -10.57 1.25
C ASP A 8 -2.18 -10.19 2.49
N GLY A 9 -3.28 -10.91 2.71
CA GLY A 9 -4.24 -10.66 3.79
C GLY A 9 -5.41 -9.72 3.43
N MET A 10 -5.39 -9.05 2.28
CA MET A 10 -6.56 -8.28 1.81
C MET A 10 -7.68 -9.22 1.38
N SER A 11 -8.81 -9.20 2.07
CA SER A 11 -9.94 -10.10 1.79
C SER A 11 -11.31 -9.42 1.78
N CYS A 12 -11.39 -8.11 2.06
CA CYS A 12 -12.64 -7.35 1.99
C CYS A 12 -12.40 -5.84 1.79
N ASN A 13 -13.48 -5.10 1.51
CA ASN A 13 -13.43 -3.64 1.36
C ASN A 13 -12.94 -2.90 2.61
N HIS A 14 -13.11 -3.47 3.82
CA HIS A 14 -12.53 -2.91 5.04
C HIS A 14 -10.99 -2.98 5.03
N CYS A 15 -10.40 -4.04 4.46
CA CYS A 15 -8.95 -4.15 4.33
C CYS A 15 -8.39 -3.03 3.44
N VAL A 16 -9.07 -2.77 2.32
CA VAL A 16 -8.71 -1.69 1.38
C VAL A 16 -8.75 -0.34 2.07
N GLN A 17 -9.83 -0.03 2.80
CA GLN A 17 -9.92 1.24 3.53
C GLN A 17 -8.84 1.38 4.60
N LYS A 18 -8.48 0.29 5.27
CA LYS A 18 -7.40 0.30 6.26
C LYS A 18 -6.07 0.63 5.59
N ILE A 19 -5.66 -0.11 4.57
CA ILE A 19 -4.43 0.17 3.80
C ILE A 19 -4.44 1.60 3.26
N GLN A 20 -5.57 2.05 2.72
CA GLN A 20 -5.67 3.39 2.17
C GLN A 20 -5.40 4.48 3.23
N ARG A 21 -5.91 4.30 4.46
CA ARG A 21 -5.65 5.25 5.55
C ARG A 21 -4.17 5.31 5.88
N PHE A 22 -3.56 4.17 6.21
CA PHE A 22 -2.15 4.10 6.63
C PHE A 22 -1.20 4.59 5.54
N VAL A 23 -1.42 4.20 4.28
CA VAL A 23 -0.54 4.60 3.16
C VAL A 23 -0.75 6.08 2.77
N SER A 24 -1.94 6.65 2.98
CA SER A 24 -2.18 8.08 2.72
C SER A 24 -1.51 8.99 3.75
N GLU A 25 -1.10 8.47 4.90
CA GLU A 25 -0.33 9.21 5.91
C GLU A 25 1.16 9.29 5.55
N CYS A 26 1.64 8.47 4.60
CA CYS A 26 2.99 8.57 4.09
C CYS A 26 3.15 9.80 3.19
N GLU A 27 3.93 10.79 3.64
CA GLU A 27 4.27 11.94 2.83
C GLU A 27 4.96 11.54 1.52
N GLY A 28 4.54 12.18 0.42
CA GLY A 28 5.11 11.93 -0.90
C GLY A 28 4.61 10.65 -1.59
N VAL A 29 3.62 9.98 -0.99
CA VAL A 29 3.01 8.76 -1.53
C VAL A 29 1.58 9.05 -1.97
N LYS A 30 1.23 8.59 -3.16
CA LYS A 30 -0.13 8.63 -3.69
C LYS A 30 -0.57 7.23 -4.08
N ILE A 31 -1.72 6.80 -3.55
CA ILE A 31 -2.30 5.52 -3.95
C ILE A 31 -2.92 5.67 -5.34
N LEU A 32 -2.54 4.78 -6.25
CA LEU A 32 -3.07 4.74 -7.61
C LEU A 32 -4.19 3.72 -7.73
N ASN A 33 -4.02 2.55 -7.13
CA ASN A 33 -4.96 1.44 -7.22
C ASN A 33 -4.73 0.45 -6.07
N ILE A 34 -5.81 -0.19 -5.63
CA ILE A 34 -5.76 -1.32 -4.68
C ILE A 34 -6.65 -2.42 -5.26
N ASP A 35 -6.02 -3.51 -5.69
CA ASP A 35 -6.68 -4.65 -6.31
C ASP A 35 -6.67 -5.83 -5.33
N ILE A 36 -7.85 -6.16 -4.82
CA ILE A 36 -8.03 -7.27 -3.87
C ILE A 36 -7.89 -8.63 -4.59
N ASP A 37 -8.38 -8.72 -5.82
CA ASP A 37 -8.43 -9.97 -6.59
C ASP A 37 -7.03 -10.42 -6.98
N ASN A 38 -6.23 -9.45 -7.45
CA ASN A 38 -4.82 -9.67 -7.80
C ASN A 38 -3.87 -9.54 -6.60
N LYS A 39 -4.36 -9.11 -5.43
CA LYS A 39 -3.56 -8.84 -4.22
C LYS A 39 -2.45 -7.79 -4.45
N ILE A 40 -2.79 -6.70 -5.13
CA ILE A 40 -1.82 -5.68 -5.55
C ILE A 40 -2.18 -4.31 -4.96
N LEU A 41 -1.16 -3.59 -4.47
CA LEU A 41 -1.20 -2.17 -4.15
C LEU A 41 -0.31 -1.42 -5.14
N GLU A 42 -0.87 -0.46 -5.87
CA GLU A 42 -0.12 0.43 -6.74
C GLU A 42 -0.04 1.82 -6.11
N VAL A 43 1.18 2.33 -5.98
CA VAL A 43 1.47 3.65 -5.43
C VAL A 43 2.35 4.45 -6.38
N ASP A 44 2.20 5.76 -6.38
CA ASP A 44 3.16 6.69 -6.94
C ASP A 44 3.93 7.36 -5.80
N ILE A 45 5.25 7.21 -5.80
CA ILE A 45 6.14 7.82 -4.82
C ILE A 45 7.02 8.88 -5.48
N ASP A 46 7.21 10.04 -4.86
CA ASP A 46 8.07 11.09 -5.42
C ASP A 46 9.57 10.74 -5.31
N ASP A 47 9.95 9.98 -4.29
CA ASP A 47 11.34 9.54 -4.02
C ASP A 47 11.38 8.04 -3.69
N GLU A 48 12.38 7.31 -4.21
CA GLU A 48 12.51 5.86 -3.98
C GLU A 48 12.75 5.49 -2.51
N LYS A 49 13.29 6.42 -1.71
CA LYS A 49 13.45 6.24 -0.27
C LYS A 49 12.11 6.15 0.45
N ARG A 50 10.98 6.49 -0.19
CA ARG A 50 9.63 6.35 0.37
C ARG A 50 9.12 4.91 0.38
N LEU A 51 9.67 4.04 -0.49
CA LEU A 51 9.19 2.67 -0.63
C LEU A 51 9.20 1.86 0.69
N PRO A 52 10.27 1.90 1.51
CA PRO A 52 10.28 1.23 2.81
C PRO A 52 9.18 1.71 3.76
N TYR A 53 8.89 3.01 3.78
CA TYR A 53 7.83 3.57 4.64
C TYR A 53 6.44 3.10 4.22
N VAL A 54 6.20 2.95 2.91
CA VAL A 54 4.94 2.38 2.40
C VAL A 54 4.79 0.94 2.84
N ILE A 55 5.86 0.15 2.76
CA ILE A 55 5.87 -1.25 3.20
C ILE A 55 5.55 -1.31 4.71
N GLU A 56 6.25 -0.52 5.52
CA GLU A 56 6.03 -0.45 6.97
C GLU A 56 4.59 -0.06 7.32
N ALA A 57 4.00 0.92 6.62
CA ALA A 57 2.61 1.34 6.82
C ALA A 57 1.60 0.23 6.49
N VAL A 58 1.88 -0.58 5.47
CA VAL A 58 1.04 -1.73 5.11
C VAL A 58 1.19 -2.85 6.15
N GLU A 59 2.39 -3.05 6.69
CA GLU A 59 2.64 -4.01 7.77
C GLU A 59 2.00 -3.59 9.10
N ASP A 60 2.05 -2.31 9.47
CA ASP A 60 1.37 -1.77 10.65
C ASP A 60 -0.16 -1.85 10.53
N ALA A 61 -0.68 -1.72 9.30
CA ALA A 61 -2.07 -2.02 8.98
C ALA A 61 -2.43 -3.52 9.14
N GLY A 62 -1.45 -4.40 9.34
CA GLY A 62 -1.63 -5.83 9.61
C GLY A 62 -1.63 -6.71 8.36
N PHE A 63 -1.01 -6.24 7.27
CA PHE A 63 -0.90 -6.96 6.00
C PHE A 63 0.57 -7.29 5.70
N ILE A 64 0.81 -8.19 4.75
CA ILE A 64 2.18 -8.63 4.43
C ILE A 64 2.51 -8.20 3.02
N VAL A 65 3.63 -7.50 2.83
CA VAL A 65 4.12 -7.09 1.51
C VAL A 65 5.18 -8.07 0.98
N LYS A 66 5.11 -8.42 -0.30
CA LYS A 66 6.06 -9.31 -1.01
C LYS A 66 6.64 -8.65 -2.25
#